data_AF-A0A930ZIW9-F1
#
_entry.id   AF-A0A930ZIW9-F1
#
_cell.length_a   1.000
_cell.length_b   1.000
_cell.length_c   1.000
_cell.angle_alpha   90.00
_cell.angle_beta   90.00
_cell.angle_gamma   90.00
#
_symmetry.space_group_name_H-M   'P 1'
#
loop_
_entity.id
_entity.type
_entity.pdbx_description
1 polymer ?
#
loop_
_entity_poly.entity_id
_entity_poly.type
_entity_poly.pdbx_seq_one_letter_code
_entity_poly.pdbx_strand_id
1 'polypeptide(L)'
;MPFLTPDWRTPYPVGGAVLDDDQNVYMLSSKQLSAVNVQNGKVLWRRAVALGAGDLSNRVALMGSTLYVLESPNKLRFVRVLDGGLERTVGLPKSPSAPAQVSAGEGNLVVTLACPGYPDDPTRATARCSDPEPEGGQGQPWAVQNRDLHLQERGRRPHELQD
;
A
#
# COMPACT_ATOMS: atom_id res chain seq x y z
N MET A 1 -34.58 -5.09 -25.18
CA MET A 1 -33.49 -4.37 -24.50
C MET A 1 -32.19 -4.87 -25.09
N PRO A 2 -31.38 -4.07 -25.80
CA PRO A 2 -30.12 -4.54 -26.32
C PRO A 2 -29.16 -4.82 -25.14
N PHE A 3 -28.56 -6.00 -25.14
CA PHE A 3 -27.47 -6.33 -24.22
C PHE A 3 -26.25 -5.53 -24.67
N LEU A 4 -25.72 -4.69 -23.79
CA LEU A 4 -24.42 -4.05 -24.00
C LEU A 4 -23.36 -5.15 -24.01
N THR A 5 -22.89 -5.55 -25.19
CA THR A 5 -21.71 -6.40 -25.30
C THR A 5 -20.49 -5.55 -24.99
N PRO A 6 -19.65 -5.92 -24.01
CA PRO A 6 -18.44 -5.16 -23.74
C PRO A 6 -17.52 -5.21 -24.97
N ASP A 7 -17.00 -4.04 -25.36
CA ASP A 7 -16.12 -3.88 -26.52
C ASP A 7 -14.80 -4.64 -26.38
N TRP A 8 -14.41 -4.99 -25.15
CA TRP A 8 -13.26 -5.83 -24.87
C TRP A 8 -13.40 -6.60 -23.55
N ARG A 9 -12.63 -7.69 -23.43
CA ARG A 9 -12.46 -8.45 -22.19
C ARG A 9 -11.00 -8.82 -22.04
N THR A 10 -10.43 -8.59 -20.86
CA THR A 10 -9.10 -9.12 -20.53
C THR A 10 -9.21 -9.95 -19.25
N PRO A 11 -9.10 -11.29 -19.33
CA PRO A 11 -9.15 -12.13 -18.15
C PRO A 11 -7.91 -11.84 -17.29
N TYR A 12 -8.13 -11.28 -16.12
CA TYR A 12 -7.07 -11.03 -15.14
C TYR A 12 -7.42 -11.74 -13.83
N PRO A 13 -6.50 -12.51 -13.23
CA PRO A 13 -6.62 -12.95 -11.84
C PRO A 13 -6.35 -11.74 -10.94
N VAL A 14 -7.33 -10.84 -10.86
CA VAL A 14 -7.25 -9.60 -10.08
C VAL A 14 -7.56 -9.95 -8.64
N GLY A 15 -6.63 -9.65 -7.73
CA GLY A 15 -6.93 -9.64 -6.30
C GLY A 15 -7.21 -8.25 -5.77
N GLY A 16 -6.79 -7.18 -6.46
CA GLY A 16 -7.20 -5.80 -6.17
C GLY A 16 -7.07 -4.88 -7.38
N ALA A 17 -7.91 -3.84 -7.48
CA ALA A 17 -7.83 -2.85 -8.55
C ALA A 17 -8.14 -1.44 -8.04
N VAL A 18 -7.51 -0.43 -8.65
CA VAL A 18 -7.81 1.00 -8.44
C VAL A 18 -7.87 1.72 -9.78
N LEU A 19 -8.70 2.75 -9.88
CA LEU A 19 -8.92 3.56 -11.07
C LEU A 19 -8.39 4.98 -10.81
N ASP A 20 -7.68 5.58 -11.77
CA ASP A 20 -7.35 7.01 -11.74
C ASP A 20 -8.37 7.87 -12.50
N ASP A 21 -8.19 9.19 -12.42
CA ASP A 21 -9.02 10.17 -13.13
C ASP A 21 -8.86 10.09 -14.66
N ASP A 22 -7.70 9.62 -15.13
CA ASP A 22 -7.36 9.47 -16.55
C ASP A 22 -7.89 8.17 -17.19
N GLN A 23 -8.80 7.46 -16.50
CA GLN A 23 -9.40 6.20 -16.97
C GLN A 23 -8.38 5.07 -17.16
N ASN A 24 -7.36 5.02 -16.31
CA ASN A 24 -6.43 3.91 -16.21
C ASN A 24 -6.75 3.07 -14.97
N VAL A 25 -6.92 1.76 -15.18
CA VAL A 25 -7.07 0.80 -14.09
C VAL A 25 -5.74 0.15 -13.78
N TYR A 26 -5.39 0.13 -12.50
CA TYR A 26 -4.22 -0.56 -11.98
C TYR A 26 -4.66 -1.85 -11.31
N MET A 27 -4.31 -2.97 -11.93
CA MET A 27 -4.73 -4.30 -11.51
C MET A 27 -3.57 -5.02 -10.83
N LEU A 28 -3.80 -5.44 -9.60
CA LEU A 28 -2.88 -6.20 -8.78
C LEU A 28 -3.25 -7.69 -8.80
N SER A 29 -2.28 -8.52 -9.15
CA SER A 29 -2.31 -9.98 -9.02
C SER A 29 -1.14 -10.43 -8.14
N SER A 30 -1.09 -11.71 -7.79
CA SER A 30 -0.03 -12.24 -6.93
C SER A 30 1.38 -12.07 -7.51
N LYS A 31 1.49 -11.99 -8.84
CA LYS A 31 2.78 -11.95 -9.56
C LYS A 31 3.02 -10.66 -10.34
N GLN A 32 2.01 -9.83 -10.50
CA GLN A 32 2.07 -8.71 -11.42
C GLN A 32 1.13 -7.57 -11.03
N LEU A 33 1.63 -6.35 -11.16
CA LEU A 33 0.85 -5.13 -11.23
C LEU A 33 0.82 -4.65 -12.68
N SER A 34 -0.36 -4.34 -13.21
CA SER A 34 -0.55 -3.84 -14.59
C SER A 34 -1.33 -2.53 -14.57
N ALA A 35 -0.94 -1.59 -15.42
CA ALA A 35 -1.79 -0.44 -15.77
C ALA A 35 -2.44 -0.68 -17.13
N VAL A 36 -3.75 -0.46 -17.21
CA VAL A 36 -4.53 -0.67 -18.43
C VAL A 36 -5.43 0.54 -18.64
N ASN A 37 -5.44 1.08 -19.85
CA ASN A 37 -6.39 2.12 -20.21
C ASN A 37 -7.78 1.48 -20.41
N VAL A 38 -8.78 1.97 -19.69
CA VAL A 38 -10.12 1.38 -19.65
C VAL A 38 -10.88 1.60 -20.97
N GLN A 39 -10.62 2.70 -21.68
CA GLN A 39 -11.33 3.03 -22.91
C GLN A 39 -11.05 2.03 -24.02
N ASN A 40 -9.81 1.53 -24.12
CA ASN A 40 -9.39 0.67 -25.22
C ASN A 40 -8.77 -0.68 -24.79
N GLY A 41 -8.67 -0.94 -23.49
CA GLY A 41 -8.08 -2.17 -22.95
C GLY A 41 -6.56 -2.30 -23.15
N LYS A 42 -5.88 -1.24 -23.62
CA LYS A 42 -4.45 -1.28 -23.89
C LYS A 42 -3.67 -1.28 -22.58
N VAL A 43 -2.76 -2.24 -22.45
CA VAL A 43 -1.79 -2.27 -21.35
C VAL A 43 -0.78 -1.15 -21.56
N LEU A 44 -0.67 -0.25 -20.58
CA LEU A 44 0.31 0.84 -20.56
C LEU A 44 1.67 0.33 -20.09
N TRP A 45 1.67 -0.41 -18.98
CA TRP A 45 2.87 -1.03 -18.43
C TRP A 45 2.53 -2.24 -17.55
N ARG A 46 3.55 -3.07 -17.29
CA ARG A 46 3.49 -4.20 -16.36
C ARG A 46 4.73 -4.23 -15.48
N ARG A 47 4.53 -4.52 -14.20
CA ARG A 47 5.61 -4.73 -13.23
C ARG A 47 5.44 -6.08 -12.55
N ALA A 48 6.52 -6.85 -12.52
CA ALA A 48 6.58 -8.03 -11.68
C ALA A 48 6.56 -7.62 -10.20
N VAL A 49 5.67 -8.24 -9.44
CA VAL A 49 5.60 -8.14 -7.98
C VAL A 49 5.59 -9.55 -7.42
N ALA A 50 6.09 -9.75 -6.20
CA ALA A 50 6.04 -11.05 -5.54
C ALA A 50 5.15 -10.95 -4.31
N LEU A 51 3.84 -10.87 -4.53
CA LEU A 51 2.89 -10.96 -3.42
C LEU A 51 2.77 -12.43 -3.07
N GLY A 52 2.98 -12.76 -1.79
CA GLY A 52 2.68 -14.10 -1.31
C GLY A 52 1.23 -14.51 -1.60
N ALA A 53 0.95 -15.81 -1.47
CA ALA A 53 -0.44 -16.28 -1.56
C ALA A 53 -1.30 -15.63 -0.47
N GLY A 54 -2.52 -15.23 -0.82
CA GLY A 54 -3.47 -14.62 0.12
C GLY A 54 -4.43 -13.66 -0.58
N ASP A 55 -5.34 -13.08 0.21
CA ASP A 55 -6.22 -12.03 -0.27
C ASP A 55 -5.41 -10.77 -0.61
N LEU A 56 -5.55 -10.31 -1.85
CA LEU A 56 -4.90 -9.11 -2.36
C LEU A 56 -5.86 -7.91 -2.41
N SER A 57 -7.11 -8.11 -1.96
CA SER A 57 -8.06 -7.03 -1.79
C SER A 57 -7.47 -6.03 -0.80
N ASN A 58 -7.58 -4.74 -1.12
CA ASN A 58 -7.04 -3.65 -0.31
C ASN A 58 -5.51 -3.66 -0.12
N ARG A 59 -4.75 -4.28 -1.05
CA ARG A 59 -3.27 -4.22 -1.07
C ARG A 59 -2.70 -3.22 -2.06
N VAL A 60 -3.55 -2.49 -2.76
CA VAL A 60 -3.17 -1.39 -3.64
C VAL A 60 -4.02 -0.17 -3.32
N ALA A 61 -3.38 0.98 -3.19
CA ALA A 61 -4.05 2.27 -3.10
C ALA A 61 -3.37 3.26 -4.06
N LEU A 62 -4.13 4.23 -4.56
CA LEU A 62 -3.64 5.30 -5.42
C LEU A 62 -3.73 6.62 -4.67
N MET A 63 -2.64 7.39 -4.63
CA MET A 63 -2.65 8.76 -4.12
C MET A 63 -1.75 9.63 -5.00
N GLY A 64 -2.36 10.58 -5.71
CA GLY A 64 -1.65 11.40 -6.69
C GLY A 64 -1.01 10.55 -7.79
N SER A 65 0.28 10.76 -8.05
CA SER A 65 1.04 10.06 -9.09
C SER A 65 1.67 8.74 -8.65
N THR A 66 1.31 8.24 -7.46
CA THR A 66 1.97 7.10 -6.84
C THR A 66 0.95 6.04 -6.40
N LEU A 67 1.23 4.80 -6.78
CA LEU A 67 0.57 3.59 -6.30
C LEU A 67 1.32 3.04 -5.10
N TYR A 68 0.57 2.68 -4.08
CA TYR A 68 1.05 2.12 -2.84
C TYR A 68 0.68 0.64 -2.82
N VAL A 69 1.68 -0.22 -2.91
CA VAL A 69 1.49 -1.66 -3.06
C VAL A 69 2.06 -2.38 -1.86
N LEU A 70 1.20 -3.09 -1.14
CA LEU A 70 1.59 -3.88 0.00
C LEU A 70 2.07 -5.27 -0.46
N GLU A 71 3.39 -5.42 -0.63
CA GLU A 71 3.99 -6.63 -1.19
C GLU A 71 3.90 -7.82 -0.22
N SER A 72 4.21 -7.55 1.05
CA SER A 72 4.12 -8.48 2.16
C SER A 72 3.55 -7.70 3.35
N PRO A 73 3.10 -8.35 4.44
CA PRO A 73 2.55 -7.61 5.60
C PRO A 73 3.50 -6.55 6.15
N ASN A 74 4.79 -6.66 5.83
CA ASN A 74 5.85 -5.84 6.39
C ASN A 74 6.57 -5.00 5.32
N LYS A 75 6.02 -4.86 4.10
CA LYS A 75 6.71 -4.20 3.00
C LYS A 75 5.75 -3.42 2.10
N LEU A 76 5.92 -2.11 2.07
CA LEU A 76 5.18 -1.19 1.22
C LEU A 76 6.06 -0.69 0.08
N ARG A 77 5.59 -0.79 -1.15
CA ARG A 77 6.25 -0.26 -2.35
C ARG A 77 5.49 0.94 -2.89
N PHE A 78 6.27 1.87 -3.43
CA PHE A 78 5.79 3.10 -4.04
C PHE A 78 6.10 2.97 -5.53
N VAL A 79 5.06 2.88 -6.35
CA VAL A 79 5.15 2.64 -7.77
C VAL A 79 4.60 3.85 -8.50
N ARG A 80 5.40 4.47 -9.37
CA ARG A 80 4.97 5.61 -10.16
C ARG A 80 3.91 5.19 -11.16
N VAL A 81 2.84 5.98 -11.25
CA VAL A 81 1.73 5.77 -12.17
C VAL A 81 2.17 5.84 -13.64
N LEU A 82 3.06 6.78 -13.98
CA LEU A 82 3.42 7.11 -15.36
C LEU A 82 4.02 5.93 -16.13
N ASP A 83 4.99 5.25 -15.54
CA ASP A 83 5.83 4.23 -16.19
C ASP A 83 5.86 2.92 -15.41
N GLY A 84 5.12 2.85 -14.31
CA GLY A 84 5.21 1.76 -13.36
C GLY A 84 6.56 1.71 -12.67
N GLY A 85 7.38 2.77 -12.62
CA GLY A 85 8.70 2.83 -11.98
C GLY A 85 8.64 2.58 -10.46
N LEU A 86 9.64 1.92 -9.86
CA LEU A 86 9.70 1.79 -8.40
C LEU A 86 10.41 3.02 -7.85
N GLU A 87 9.69 3.83 -7.07
CA GLU A 87 10.26 5.04 -6.48
C GLU A 87 10.99 4.70 -5.18
N ARG A 88 10.36 3.89 -4.33
CA ARG A 88 10.91 3.50 -3.03
C ARG A 88 10.21 2.29 -2.44
N THR A 89 10.84 1.72 -1.42
CA THR A 89 10.32 0.63 -0.61
C THR A 89 10.50 0.98 0.86
N VAL A 90 9.46 0.77 1.66
CA VAL A 90 9.47 1.00 3.11
C VAL A 90 9.16 -0.32 3.81
N GLY A 91 9.98 -0.64 4.82
CA GLY A 91 9.66 -1.71 5.75
C GLY A 91 8.57 -1.26 6.72
N LEU A 92 7.51 -2.04 6.83
CA LEU A 92 6.50 -1.85 7.85
C LEU A 92 6.86 -2.71 9.07
N PRO A 93 6.46 -2.29 10.29
CA PRO A 93 6.61 -3.11 11.48
C PRO A 93 5.93 -4.47 11.29
N LYS A 94 6.50 -5.49 11.93
CA LYS A 94 6.02 -6.87 11.80
C LYS A 94 4.60 -6.99 12.36
N SER A 95 3.62 -7.23 11.48
CA SER A 95 2.28 -7.63 11.92
C SER A 95 2.32 -9.09 12.43
N PRO A 96 1.86 -9.38 13.65
CA PRO A 96 2.00 -10.70 14.24
C PRO A 96 1.08 -11.77 13.64
N SER A 97 -0.01 -11.44 12.94
CA SER A 97 -0.90 -12.52 12.44
C SER A 97 -1.91 -12.20 11.35
N ALA A 98 -2.08 -10.94 10.91
CA ALA A 98 -3.16 -10.62 9.99
C ALA A 98 -2.69 -9.74 8.81
N PRO A 99 -3.36 -9.85 7.65
CA PRO A 99 -2.96 -9.12 6.45
C PRO A 99 -3.10 -7.63 6.70
N ALA A 100 -2.01 -6.90 6.43
CA ALA A 100 -2.08 -5.45 6.38
C ALA A 100 -2.95 -5.01 5.20
N GLN A 101 -3.54 -3.83 5.32
CA GLN A 101 -4.36 -3.19 4.28
C GLN A 101 -3.82 -1.78 4.04
N VAL A 102 -4.00 -1.29 2.81
CA VAL A 102 -3.65 0.08 2.44
C VAL A 102 -4.86 0.76 1.83
N SER A 103 -5.11 1.99 2.25
CA SER A 103 -6.15 2.85 1.72
C SER A 103 -5.60 4.26 1.55
N ALA A 104 -6.08 4.97 0.54
CA ALA A 104 -5.80 6.38 0.35
C ALA A 104 -7.10 7.15 0.54
N GLY A 105 -7.04 8.21 1.35
CA GLY A 105 -8.11 9.17 1.58
C GLY A 105 -7.59 10.59 1.41
N GLU A 106 -8.36 11.61 1.83
CA GLU A 106 -8.11 13.05 1.70
C GLU A 106 -6.64 13.47 1.99
N GLY A 107 -5.78 13.37 0.98
CA GLY A 107 -4.34 13.65 1.06
C GLY A 107 -3.51 12.73 1.96
N ASN A 108 -4.08 11.63 2.46
CA ASN A 108 -3.43 10.75 3.42
C ASN A 108 -3.45 9.28 2.97
N LEU A 109 -2.33 8.60 3.24
CA LEU A 109 -2.23 7.16 3.12
C LEU A 109 -2.41 6.54 4.50
N VAL A 110 -3.36 5.61 4.63
CA VAL A 110 -3.56 4.83 5.85
C VAL A 110 -3.17 3.39 5.58
N VAL A 111 -2.24 2.88 6.40
CA VAL A 111 -1.84 1.47 6.41
C VAL A 111 -2.38 0.85 7.69
N THR A 112 -3.36 -0.04 7.56
CA THR A 112 -3.97 -0.73 8.70
C THR A 112 -3.28 -2.07 8.90
N LEU A 113 -2.67 -2.27 10.07
CA LEU A 113 -2.12 -3.56 10.49
C LEU A 113 -3.12 -4.22 11.43
N ALA A 114 -3.65 -5.38 11.05
CA ALA A 114 -4.53 -6.12 11.94
C ALA A 114 -3.71 -6.87 13.00
N CYS A 115 -4.12 -6.75 14.26
CA CYS A 115 -3.55 -7.47 15.40
C CYS A 115 -4.58 -8.51 15.90
N PRO A 116 -4.18 -9.77 16.15
CA PRO A 116 -5.10 -10.79 16.65
C PRO A 116 -5.44 -10.51 18.11
N GLY A 117 -6.72 -10.63 18.48
CA GLY A 117 -7.15 -10.64 19.87
C GLY A 117 -8.18 -9.57 20.28
N TYR A 118 -8.65 -8.72 19.36
CA TYR A 118 -9.71 -7.75 19.64
C TYR A 118 -10.77 -7.76 18.54
N PRO A 119 -11.97 -8.31 18.80
CA PRO A 119 -12.94 -8.52 17.72
C PRO A 119 -13.64 -7.25 17.22
N ASP A 120 -13.81 -6.15 17.98
CA ASP A 120 -14.80 -5.12 17.56
C ASP A 120 -14.46 -3.64 17.89
N ASP A 121 -13.19 -3.27 18.07
CA ASP A 121 -12.86 -1.87 18.38
C ASP A 121 -11.53 -1.39 17.73
N PRO A 122 -11.58 -0.69 16.57
CA PRO A 122 -10.39 -0.19 15.87
C PRO A 122 -9.63 0.89 16.68
N THR A 123 -10.30 1.54 17.64
CA THR A 123 -9.70 2.52 18.55
C THR A 123 -8.96 1.88 19.73
N ARG A 124 -9.27 0.62 20.10
CA ARG A 124 -8.54 -0.12 21.14
C ARG A 124 -7.39 -0.97 20.62
N ALA A 125 -7.47 -1.49 19.40
CA ALA A 125 -6.41 -2.29 18.78
C ALA A 125 -5.12 -1.48 18.52
N THR A 126 -5.26 -0.17 18.30
CA THR A 126 -4.17 0.77 18.01
C THR A 126 -3.26 1.05 19.21
N ALA A 127 -3.76 0.92 20.43
CA ALA A 127 -3.01 1.26 21.65
C ALA A 127 -2.00 0.20 22.11
N ARG A 128 -2.12 -1.08 21.70
CA ARG A 128 -1.33 -2.20 22.28
C ARG A 128 -0.40 -2.94 21.31
N CYS A 129 -0.41 -2.63 20.02
CA CYS A 129 0.60 -3.16 19.10
C CYS A 129 1.91 -2.35 19.14
N SER A 130 1.94 -1.31 19.98
CA SER A 130 3.12 -0.68 20.56
C SER A 130 3.22 -1.24 21.98
N ASP A 131 4.35 -1.77 22.43
CA ASP A 131 4.50 -2.19 23.84
C ASP A 131 5.83 -1.64 24.40
N PRO A 132 5.97 -1.32 25.71
CA PRO A 132 4.93 -1.12 26.73
C PRO A 132 4.67 0.37 27.00
N GLU A 133 3.58 0.65 27.71
CA GLU A 133 3.20 1.96 28.28
C GLU A 133 4.40 2.85 28.68
N PRO A 134 4.46 4.10 28.20
CA PRO A 134 4.74 5.22 29.08
C PRO A 134 3.41 5.64 29.73
N GLU A 135 3.38 5.66 31.06
CA GLU A 135 2.25 6.15 31.84
C GLU A 135 1.72 7.47 31.24
N GLY A 136 0.46 7.47 30.78
CA GLY A 136 -0.31 8.70 30.59
C GLY A 136 -0.44 9.31 29.18
N GLY A 137 -0.40 8.54 28.09
CA GLY A 137 -0.65 9.07 26.73
C GLY A 137 -1.67 8.28 25.90
N GLN A 138 -2.73 8.94 25.41
CA GLN A 138 -3.73 8.34 24.52
C GLN A 138 -3.06 7.82 23.22
N GLY A 139 -3.17 6.52 22.95
CA GLY A 139 -2.59 5.88 21.76
C GLY A 139 -3.31 6.25 20.47
N GLN A 140 -2.61 6.90 19.54
CA GLN A 140 -3.12 7.21 18.19
C GLN A 140 -2.68 6.14 17.17
N PRO A 141 -3.50 5.87 16.13
CA PRO A 141 -3.08 5.08 14.98
C PRO A 141 -1.83 5.68 14.34
N TRP A 142 -0.99 4.84 13.74
CA TRP A 142 0.02 5.30 12.78
C TRP A 142 -0.67 5.76 11.50
N ALA A 143 -1.23 6.97 11.53
CA ALA A 143 -1.38 7.75 10.32
C ALA A 143 0.03 8.09 9.87
N VAL A 144 0.54 7.44 8.83
CA VAL A 144 1.71 7.97 8.13
C VAL A 144 1.21 9.20 7.37
N GLN A 145 1.10 10.33 8.07
CA GLN A 145 0.89 11.59 7.40
C GLN A 145 2.11 11.84 6.51
N ASN A 146 1.87 12.34 5.30
CA ASN A 146 2.92 12.60 4.32
C ASN A 146 4.04 13.53 4.85
N ARG A 147 3.80 14.22 5.98
CA ARG A 147 4.80 15.03 6.71
C ARG A 147 5.74 14.23 7.62
N ASP A 148 5.33 13.10 8.20
CA ASP A 148 6.17 12.31 9.11
C ASP A 148 7.23 11.47 8.40
N LEU A 149 7.20 11.43 7.07
CA LEU A 149 8.25 10.83 6.24
C LEU A 149 9.49 11.72 6.05
N HIS A 150 9.55 12.89 6.70
CA HIS A 150 10.74 13.75 6.73
C HIS A 150 11.70 13.48 7.91
N LEU A 151 11.41 12.52 8.80
CA LEU A 151 12.19 12.32 10.03
C LEU A 151 12.67 10.87 10.21
N GLN A 152 13.62 10.44 9.38
CA GLN A 152 14.65 9.47 9.81
C GLN A 152 15.92 9.46 8.93
N GLU A 153 16.52 10.63 8.67
CA GLU A 153 17.89 10.71 8.11
C GLU A 153 18.93 11.31 9.07
N ARG A 154 18.66 11.38 10.38
CA ARG A 154 19.70 11.79 11.36
C ARG A 154 20.25 10.60 12.11
N GLY A 155 21.46 10.17 11.73
CA GLY A 155 22.25 9.29 12.58
C GLY A 155 23.45 8.53 12.00
N ARG A 156 24.04 8.90 10.85
CA ARG A 156 25.43 8.47 10.57
C ARG A 156 26.39 9.58 10.97
N ARG A 157 27.00 9.44 12.15
CA ARG A 157 28.20 10.21 12.51
C ARG A 157 29.34 9.76 11.58
N PRO A 158 30.11 10.67 10.97
CA PRO A 158 31.40 10.29 10.41
C PRO A 158 32.33 9.94 11.56
N HIS A 159 32.95 8.77 11.49
CA HIS A 159 34.07 8.42 12.35
C HIS A 159 35.20 9.40 12.05
N GLU A 160 35.57 10.16 13.08
CA GLU A 160 36.75 11.01 13.18
C GLU A 160 37.99 10.17 12.81
N LEU A 161 38.68 10.54 11.74
CA LEU A 161 40.10 10.22 11.55
C LEU A 161 40.85 11.13 12.53
N GLN A 162 41.51 10.56 13.52
CA GLN A 162 42.60 11.22 14.23
C GLN A 162 43.92 10.75 13.61
N ASP A 163 44.81 11.73 13.44
CA ASP A 163 46.22 11.66 12.96
C ASP A 163 47.00 10.41 13.39
#